data_AF-A0A8T4DWV3-F1
#
_entry.id   AF-A0A8T4DWV3-F1
#
_cell.length_a   1.000
_cell.length_b   1.000
_cell.length_c   1.000
_cell.angle_alpha   90.00
_cell.angle_beta   90.00
_cell.angle_gamma   90.00
#
_symmetry.space_group_name_H-M   'P 1'
#
loop_
_entity.id
_entity.type
_entity.pdbx_description
1 polymer ?
#
loop_
_entity_poly.entity_id
_entity_poly.type
_entity_poly.pdbx_seq_one_letter_code
_entity_poly.pdbx_strand_id
1 'polypeptide(L)'
;MDHPTHCLFHENNRYPEKSWLKFLILRVLYEQPTYGYDIIQKIEELSDGRHKIKSGTMYTTLRRMEKETLVQSSWKKSTSGPDQRQYIVTPQGKDYLKHYLEMIIERKKMIDTMATFYDTHFGGKNR
;
A
#
# COMPACT_ATOMS: atom_id res chain seq x y z
N MET A 1 24.31 -11.40 31.87
CA MET A 1 24.64 -10.93 30.51
C MET A 1 23.64 -11.55 29.57
N ASP A 2 22.69 -10.68 29.23
CA ASP A 2 21.79 -10.56 28.08
C ASP A 2 21.35 -11.79 27.26
N HIS A 3 20.03 -11.81 27.08
CA HIS A 3 19.20 -12.75 26.34
C HIS A 3 19.63 -13.02 24.89
N PRO A 4 19.43 -14.24 24.37
CA PRO A 4 19.31 -14.46 22.94
C PRO A 4 17.94 -13.93 22.46
N THR A 5 18.01 -12.91 21.62
CA THR A 5 16.90 -12.32 20.88
C THR A 5 16.30 -13.38 19.95
N HIS A 6 15.20 -14.00 20.38
CA HIS A 6 14.45 -14.92 19.53
C HIS A 6 13.74 -14.09 18.44
N CYS A 7 14.29 -14.12 17.22
CA CYS A 7 13.65 -13.59 16.03
C CYS A 7 12.30 -14.27 15.82
N LEU A 8 11.22 -13.55 16.15
CA LEU A 8 9.87 -13.96 15.77
C LEU A 8 9.54 -13.37 14.40
N PHE A 9 10.12 -13.95 13.35
CA PHE A 9 9.48 -13.93 12.04
C PHE A 9 8.34 -14.93 12.08
N HIS A 10 7.13 -14.45 12.39
CA HIS A 10 5.93 -15.27 12.28
C HIS A 10 5.65 -15.57 10.80
N GLU A 11 6.00 -16.79 10.38
CA GLU A 11 5.34 -17.49 9.28
C GLU A 11 3.85 -17.66 9.61
N ASN A 12 2.99 -16.84 9.02
CA ASN A 12 1.65 -17.23 8.53
C ASN A 12 0.85 -15.97 8.18
N ASN A 13 0.95 -15.53 6.93
CA ASN A 13 -0.22 -15.17 6.12
C ASN A 13 0.27 -14.89 4.68
N ARG A 14 0.13 -15.87 3.77
CA ARG A 14 0.58 -15.73 2.36
C ARG A 14 -0.29 -14.79 1.51
N TYR A 15 -1.35 -14.21 2.07
CA TYR A 15 -2.17 -13.19 1.42
C TYR A 15 -2.66 -12.14 2.40
N PRO A 16 -2.07 -10.93 2.39
CA PRO A 16 -2.48 -9.92 3.33
C PRO A 16 -3.57 -9.06 2.69
N GLU A 17 -4.84 -9.45 2.81
CA GLU A 17 -5.99 -8.66 2.35
C GLU A 17 -6.05 -7.25 3.00
N LYS A 18 -5.46 -7.09 4.19
CA LYS A 18 -5.27 -5.78 4.87
C LYS A 18 -4.07 -4.98 4.37
N SER A 19 -3.44 -5.37 3.25
CA SER A 19 -2.16 -4.82 2.81
C SER A 19 -2.21 -4.13 1.47
N TRP A 20 -3.25 -4.35 0.65
CA TRP A 20 -3.42 -3.68 -0.64
C TRP A 20 -3.27 -2.15 -0.53
N LEU A 21 -3.98 -1.53 0.42
CA LEU A 21 -3.88 -0.10 0.66
C LEU A 21 -2.46 0.36 1.02
N LYS A 22 -1.72 -0.39 1.83
CA LYS A 22 -0.33 -0.04 2.17
C LYS A 22 0.56 -0.05 0.94
N PHE A 23 0.36 -1.02 0.05
CA PHE A 23 1.13 -1.12 -1.19
C PHE A 23 0.85 0.05 -2.12
N LEU A 24 -0.43 0.44 -2.24
CA LEU A 24 -0.81 1.63 -3.02
C LEU A 24 -0.18 2.90 -2.43
N ILE A 25 -0.22 3.08 -1.11
CA ILE A 25 0.43 4.20 -0.41
C ILE A 25 1.94 4.20 -0.69
N LEU A 26 2.62 3.06 -0.52
CA LEU A 26 4.06 2.95 -0.76
C LEU A 26 4.41 3.22 -2.22
N ARG A 27 3.60 2.74 -3.18
CA ARG A 27 3.80 2.99 -4.60
C ARG A 27 3.76 4.48 -4.92
N VAL A 28 2.78 5.21 -4.37
CA VAL A 28 2.66 6.67 -4.52
C VAL A 28 3.85 7.39 -3.89
N LEU A 29 4.22 7.02 -2.66
CA LEU A 29 5.34 7.64 -1.95
C LEU A 29 6.72 7.30 -2.51
N TYR A 30 6.84 6.20 -3.26
CA TYR A 30 8.06 5.83 -3.97
C TYR A 30 8.39 6.82 -5.09
N GLU A 31 7.38 7.40 -5.74
CA GLU A 31 7.57 8.40 -6.80
C GLU A 31 8.00 9.74 -6.22
N GLN A 32 7.32 10.20 -5.17
CA GLN A 32 7.66 11.44 -4.49
C GLN A 32 7.07 11.53 -3.07
N PRO A 33 7.78 12.17 -2.12
CA PRO A 33 7.19 12.66 -0.88
C PRO A 33 5.94 13.52 -1.09
N THR A 34 4.85 13.25 -0.36
CA THR A 34 3.59 13.98 -0.55
C THR A 34 2.71 13.94 0.71
N TYR A 35 1.53 14.58 0.68
CA TYR A 35 0.62 14.74 1.81
C TYR A 35 -0.47 13.67 1.83
N GLY A 36 -1.06 13.42 3.01
CA GLY A 36 -2.06 12.35 3.19
C GLY A 36 -3.27 12.47 2.27
N TYR A 37 -3.71 13.70 1.96
CA TYR A 37 -4.82 13.94 1.03
C TYR A 37 -4.43 13.64 -0.42
N ASP A 38 -3.26 14.09 -0.87
CA ASP A 38 -2.75 13.82 -2.23
C ASP A 38 -2.59 12.31 -2.48
N ILE A 39 -2.19 11.54 -1.45
CA ILE A 39 -2.11 10.08 -1.55
C ILE A 39 -3.49 9.48 -1.83
N ILE A 40 -4.56 9.98 -1.20
CA ILE A 40 -5.93 9.51 -1.46
C ILE A 40 -6.30 9.78 -2.92
N GLN A 41 -6.10 11.02 -3.39
CA GLN A 41 -6.45 11.41 -4.76
C GLN A 41 -5.72 10.56 -5.80
N LYS A 42 -4.39 10.41 -5.66
CA LYS A 42 -3.60 9.59 -6.57
C LYS A 42 -4.04 8.13 -6.59
N ILE A 43 -4.42 7.56 -5.45
CA ILE A 43 -4.91 6.17 -5.43
C ILE A 43 -6.29 6.05 -6.09
N GLU A 44 -7.17 7.03 -5.89
CA GLU A 44 -8.46 7.08 -6.57
C GLU A 44 -8.27 7.12 -8.09
N GLU A 45 -7.36 7.97 -8.58
CA GLU A 45 -6.97 8.07 -9.99
C GLU A 45 -6.41 6.74 -10.53
N LEU A 46 -5.47 6.11 -9.81
CA LEU A 46 -4.88 4.81 -10.20
C LEU A 46 -5.91 3.67 -10.31
N SER A 47 -7.08 3.84 -9.70
CA SER A 47 -8.15 2.83 -9.69
C SER A 47 -9.29 3.11 -10.67
N ASP A 48 -9.19 4.15 -11.49
CA ASP A 48 -10.30 4.69 -12.29
C ASP A 48 -11.52 5.02 -11.42
N GLY A 49 -11.28 5.53 -10.20
CA GLY A 49 -12.33 5.84 -9.22
C GLY A 49 -13.00 4.64 -8.55
N ARG A 50 -12.55 3.41 -8.82
CA ARG A 50 -13.11 2.17 -8.22
C ARG A 50 -12.73 1.99 -6.76
N HIS A 51 -11.66 2.64 -6.28
CA HIS A 51 -11.21 2.55 -4.90
C HIS A 51 -11.31 3.91 -4.18
N LYS A 52 -12.49 4.23 -3.65
CA LYS A 52 -12.70 5.41 -2.80
C LYS A 52 -12.26 5.14 -1.37
N ILE A 53 -11.19 5.81 -0.94
CA ILE A 53 -10.61 5.61 0.40
C ILE A 53 -11.11 6.70 1.34
N LYS A 54 -11.80 6.30 2.41
CA LYS A 54 -12.19 7.23 3.47
C LYS A 54 -10.95 7.79 4.16
N SER A 55 -10.92 9.11 4.39
CA SER A 55 -9.81 9.79 5.07
C SER A 55 -9.43 9.15 6.40
N GLY A 56 -10.41 8.76 7.23
CA GLY A 56 -10.14 8.08 8.51
C GLY A 56 -9.36 6.78 8.36
N THR A 57 -9.63 6.00 7.31
CA THR A 57 -8.90 4.76 6.98
C THR A 57 -7.48 5.07 6.52
N MET A 58 -7.31 6.09 5.68
CA MET A 58 -5.99 6.53 5.23
C MET A 58 -5.08 6.91 6.40
N TYR A 59 -5.54 7.83 7.27
CA TYR A 59 -4.70 8.33 8.36
C TYR A 59 -4.43 7.28 9.44
N THR A 60 -5.40 6.39 9.70
CA THR A 60 -5.16 5.22 10.59
C THR A 60 -4.11 4.29 10.00
N THR A 61 -4.14 4.08 8.69
CA THR A 61 -3.17 3.21 7.98
C THR A 61 -1.78 3.84 7.96
N LEU A 62 -1.66 5.13 7.63
CA LEU A 62 -0.40 5.87 7.68
C LEU A 62 0.23 5.84 9.07
N ARG A 63 -0.55 6.08 10.14
CA ARG A 63 -0.06 5.99 11.53
C ARG A 63 0.47 4.60 11.87
N ARG A 64 -0.18 3.55 11.36
CA ARG A 64 0.29 2.17 11.54
C ARG A 64 1.57 1.91 10.73
N MET A 65 1.66 2.39 9.50
CA MET A 65 2.86 2.26 8.66
C MET A 65 4.06 3.02 9.24
N GLU A 66 3.83 4.15 9.93
CA GLU A 66 4.87 4.85 10.71
C GLU A 66 5.41 3.96 11.85
N LYS A 67 4.51 3.31 12.60
CA LYS A 67 4.90 2.36 13.67
C LYS A 67 5.64 1.14 13.14
N GLU A 68 5.30 0.69 11.94
CA GLU A 68 5.96 -0.41 11.23
C GLU A 68 7.22 0.05 10.46
N THR A 69 7.64 1.31 10.64
CA THR A 69 8.84 1.91 10.02
C THR A 69 8.88 1.84 8.49
N LEU A 70 7.72 1.68 7.84
CA LEU A 70 7.58 1.65 6.38
C LEU A 70 7.56 3.07 5.78
N VAL A 71 7.06 4.02 6.55
CA VAL A 71 7.03 5.44 6.19
C VAL A 71 7.48 6.28 7.38
N GLN A 72 7.97 7.47 7.10
CA GLN A 72 8.21 8.51 8.08
C GLN A 72 7.44 9.76 7.67
N SER A 73 7.17 10.65 8.63
CA SER A 73 6.57 11.92 8.32
C SER A 73 7.19 13.07 9.09
N SER A 74 7.05 14.26 8.54
CA SER A 74 7.46 15.51 9.15
C SER A 74 6.40 16.57 8.92
N TRP A 75 6.29 17.50 9.87
CA TRP A 75 5.45 18.68 9.69
C TRP A 75 6.16 19.65 8.75
N LYS A 76 5.51 19.97 7.63
CA LYS A 76 5.93 21.02 6.71
C LYS A 76 5.14 22.28 7.05
N LYS A 77 5.87 23.34 7.43
CA LYS A 77 5.30 24.67 7.58
C LYS A 77 4.80 25.16 6.24
N SER A 78 3.53 25.52 6.18
CA SER A 78 2.95 26.14 4.98
C SER A 78 3.20 27.65 5.02
N THR A 79 3.51 28.24 3.87
CA THR A 79 3.54 29.71 3.70
C THR A 79 2.13 30.32 3.67
N SER A 80 1.12 29.50 3.37
CA SER A 80 -0.28 29.92 3.31
C SER A 80 -1.18 28.72 3.64
N GLY A 81 -1.54 28.54 4.91
CA GLY A 81 -2.44 27.49 5.37
C GLY A 81 -1.95 26.76 6.62
N PRO A 82 -2.72 25.77 7.12
CA PRO A 82 -2.30 24.96 8.25
C PRO A 82 -1.07 24.12 7.90
N ASP A 83 -0.24 23.85 8.90
CA ASP A 83 0.87 22.90 8.78
C ASP A 83 0.34 21.54 8.30
N GLN A 84 1.07 20.91 7.39
CA GLN A 84 0.68 19.62 6.83
C GLN A 84 1.75 18.56 7.10
N ARG A 85 1.32 17.32 7.37
CA ARG A 85 2.25 16.18 7.49
C ARG A 85 2.63 15.69 6.10
N GLN A 86 3.89 15.89 5.74
CA GLN A 86 4.48 15.27 4.57
C GLN A 86 4.93 13.87 4.93
N TYR A 87 4.61 12.89 4.09
CA TYR A 87 5.01 11.50 4.24
C TYR A 87 6.12 11.14 3.24
N ILE A 88 7.04 10.29 3.68
CA ILE A 88 8.20 9.84 2.92
C ILE A 88 8.34 8.34 3.14
N VAL A 89 8.58 7.57 2.07
CA VAL A 89 8.89 6.14 2.18
C VAL A 89 10.31 5.94 2.76
N THR A 90 10.45 5.00 3.70
CA THR A 90 11.75 4.64 4.28
C THR A 90 12.47 3.59 3.43
N PRO A 91 13.77 3.30 3.66
CA PRO A 91 14.43 2.16 3.02
C PRO A 91 13.69 0.83 3.22
N GLN A 92 13.25 0.54 4.45
CA GLN A 92 12.44 -0.65 4.75
C GLN A 92 11.10 -0.65 4.00
N GLY A 93 10.45 0.51 3.85
CA GLY A 93 9.24 0.65 3.04
C GLY A 93 9.48 0.35 1.56
N LYS A 94 10.64 0.74 1.01
CA LYS A 94 11.03 0.42 -0.37
C LYS A 94 11.27 -1.08 -0.54
N ASP A 95 11.96 -1.72 0.40
CA ASP A 95 12.19 -3.17 0.37
C ASP A 95 10.87 -3.93 0.48
N TYR A 96 9.98 -3.50 1.37
CA TYR A 96 8.64 -4.07 1.51
C TYR A 96 7.82 -3.96 0.22
N LEU A 97 7.86 -2.79 -0.44
CA LEU A 97 7.22 -2.58 -1.74
C LEU A 97 7.81 -3.51 -2.81
N LYS A 98 9.14 -3.63 -2.88
CA LYS A 98 9.82 -4.50 -3.85
C LYS A 98 9.39 -5.97 -3.71
N HIS A 99 9.47 -6.53 -2.51
CA HIS A 99 9.07 -7.93 -2.27
C HIS A 99 7.60 -8.17 -2.66
N TYR A 100 6.73 -7.19 -2.39
CA TYR A 100 5.34 -7.34 -2.79
C TYR A 100 5.12 -7.28 -4.30
N LEU A 101 5.84 -6.41 -5.01
CA LEU A 101 5.80 -6.35 -6.47
C LEU A 101 6.32 -7.66 -7.09
N GLU A 102 7.40 -8.24 -6.54
CA GLU A 102 7.90 -9.56 -6.95
C GLU A 102 6.81 -10.63 -6.75
N MET A 103 6.16 -10.65 -5.59
CA MET A 103 5.03 -11.55 -5.31
C MET A 103 3.85 -11.40 -6.28
N ILE A 104 3.54 -10.17 -6.73
CA ILE A 104 2.51 -9.91 -7.76
C ILE A 104 2.96 -10.48 -9.10
N ILE A 105 4.20 -10.21 -9.50
CA ILE A 105 4.74 -10.67 -10.79
C ILE A 105 4.74 -12.21 -10.84
N GLU A 106 5.16 -12.87 -9.77
CA GLU A 106 5.14 -14.34 -9.66
C GLU A 106 3.73 -14.90 -9.84
N ARG A 107 2.72 -14.24 -9.26
CA ARG A 107 1.33 -14.69 -9.27
C ARG A 107 0.57 -14.27 -10.52
N LYS A 108 1.09 -13.32 -11.31
CA LYS A 108 0.41 -12.75 -12.47
C LYS A 108 -0.15 -13.82 -13.40
N LYS A 109 0.65 -14.83 -13.74
CA LYS A 109 0.22 -15.94 -14.62
C LYS A 109 -1.00 -16.71 -14.08
N MET A 110 -1.06 -16.91 -12.75
CA MET A 110 -2.19 -17.59 -12.12
C MET A 110 -3.43 -16.70 -12.18
N ILE A 111 -3.29 -15.40 -11.89
CA ILE A 111 -4.38 -14.43 -11.97
C ILE A 111 -4.93 -14.35 -13.40
N ASP A 112 -4.05 -14.27 -14.41
CA ASP A 112 -4.45 -14.25 -15.83
C ASP A 112 -5.20 -15.52 -16.22
N THR A 113 -4.75 -16.69 -15.74
CA THR A 113 -5.44 -17.98 -15.95
C THR A 113 -6.84 -17.97 -15.33
N MET A 114 -6.97 -17.45 -14.10
CA MET A 114 -8.26 -17.39 -13.41
C MET A 114 -9.22 -16.38 -14.05
N ALA A 115 -8.72 -15.24 -14.54
CA ALA A 115 -9.53 -14.28 -15.31
C ALA A 115 -10.07 -14.92 -16.60
N THR A 116 -9.21 -15.63 -17.34
CA THR A 116 -9.62 -16.36 -18.55
C THR A 116 -10.67 -17.42 -18.25
N PHE A 117 -10.50 -18.18 -17.15
CA PHE A 117 -11.49 -19.15 -16.69
C PHE A 117 -12.83 -18.47 -16.40
N TYR A 118 -12.81 -17.31 -15.73
CA TYR A 118 -14.02 -16.54 -15.43
C TYR A 118 -14.73 -16.11 -16.70
N ASP A 119 -14.03 -15.50 -17.66
CA ASP A 119 -14.63 -15.02 -18.90
C ASP A 119 -15.24 -16.17 -19.71
N THR A 120 -14.55 -17.31 -19.76
CA THR A 120 -15.00 -18.51 -20.49
C THR A 120 -16.30 -19.10 -19.91
N HIS A 121 -16.44 -19.13 -18.58
CA HIS A 121 -17.56 -19.83 -17.93
C HIS A 121 -18.69 -18.89 -17.47
N PHE A 122 -18.39 -17.61 -17.24
CA PHE A 122 -19.33 -16.63 -16.67
C PHE A 122 -19.47 -15.35 -17.49
N GLY A 123 -18.58 -15.05 -18.45
CA GLY A 123 -18.61 -13.83 -19.27
C GLY A 123 -19.79 -13.74 -20.25
N GLY A 124 -20.60 -14.81 -20.37
CA GLY A 124 -21.74 -14.92 -21.27
C GLY A 124 -23.13 -14.61 -20.68
N LYS A 125 -23.24 -13.82 -19.60
CA LYS A 125 -24.54 -13.35 -19.08
C LYS A 125 -24.65 -11.83 -19.15
N ASN A 126 -24.81 -11.33 -20.37
CA ASN A 126 -25.60 -10.14 -20.72
C ASN A 126 -25.69 -10.05 -22.25
N ARG A 127 -26.67 -10.74 -22.83
CA ARG A 127 -27.30 -10.42 -24.11
C ARG A 127 -28.79 -10.23 -23.85
#